data_AF-A0A9N7VX19-F1
#
_entry.id   AF-A0A9N7VX19-F1
#
_cell.length_a   1.000
_cell.length_b   1.000
_cell.length_c   1.000
_cell.angle_alpha   90.00
_cell.angle_beta   90.00
_cell.angle_gamma   90.00
#
_symmetry.space_group_name_H-M   'P 1'
#
loop_
_entity.id
_entity.type
_entity.pdbx_description
1 polymer ?
#
loop_
_entity_poly.entity_id
_entity_poly.type
_entity_poly.pdbx_seq_one_letter_code
_entity_poly.pdbx_strand_id
1 'polypeptide(L)'
;MVSSATSSTADVIPSVTVLKRLLSMETEADSGIKTMKRTLLEAVDKRFSTVEDEPLYVLSTLLDPRYKDRFFTSADSAKRGKDALAKELEEDVRTTTADGASTALEKQQQQQRLHERI
;
A
#
# COMPACT_ATOMS: atom_id res chain seq x y z
N MET A 1 -10.78 -10.34 -18.03
CA MET A 1 -10.90 -8.89 -18.26
C MET A 1 -11.03 -8.22 -16.90
N VAL A 2 -10.11 -7.31 -16.55
CA VAL A 2 -10.25 -6.44 -15.38
C VAL A 2 -11.01 -5.20 -15.87
N SER A 3 -12.18 -4.92 -15.30
CA SER A 3 -12.90 -3.67 -15.57
C SER A 3 -12.28 -2.55 -14.75
N SER A 4 -12.31 -1.30 -15.23
CA SER A 4 -11.80 -0.15 -14.48
C SER A 4 -12.45 -0.05 -13.09
N ALA A 5 -13.73 -0.42 -12.98
CA ALA A 5 -14.50 -0.44 -11.73
C ALA A 5 -14.00 -1.46 -10.69
N THR A 6 -13.23 -2.47 -11.10
CA THR A 6 -12.69 -3.53 -10.22
C THR A 6 -11.17 -3.50 -10.14
N SER A 7 -10.52 -2.51 -10.76
CA SER A 7 -9.07 -2.38 -10.75
C SER A 7 -8.62 -1.78 -9.41
N SER A 8 -7.88 -2.55 -8.62
CA SER A 8 -7.31 -2.08 -7.35
C SER A 8 -5.79 -2.01 -7.41
N THR A 9 -5.21 -0.95 -6.86
CA THR A 9 -3.76 -0.86 -6.64
C THR A 9 -3.25 -1.92 -5.68
N ALA A 10 -4.13 -2.47 -4.82
CA ALA A 10 -3.82 -3.58 -3.94
C ALA A 10 -3.48 -4.88 -4.69
N ASP A 11 -3.89 -5.01 -5.96
CA ASP A 11 -3.62 -6.20 -6.76
C ASP A 11 -2.22 -6.20 -7.40
N VAL A 12 -1.50 -5.07 -7.34
CA VAL A 12 -0.20 -4.90 -8.02
C VAL A 12 0.88 -5.82 -7.44
N ILE A 13 1.14 -5.76 -6.13
CA ILE A 13 2.15 -6.60 -5.47
C ILE A 13 1.79 -8.09 -5.62
N PRO A 14 0.55 -8.54 -5.32
CA PRO A 14 0.15 -9.93 -5.55
C PRO A 14 0.35 -10.39 -7.01
N SER A 15 -0.02 -9.56 -7.98
CA SER A 15 0.11 -9.91 -9.40
C SER A 15 1.57 -10.05 -9.83
N VAL A 16 2.44 -9.12 -9.42
CA VAL A 16 3.88 -9.19 -9.72
C VAL A 16 4.49 -10.43 -9.05
N THR A 17 4.18 -10.68 -7.78
CA THR A 17 4.70 -11.83 -7.03
C THR A 17 4.26 -13.15 -7.66
N VAL A 18 2.98 -13.28 -8.03
CA VAL A 18 2.48 -14.50 -8.70
C VAL A 18 3.11 -14.66 -10.08
N LEU A 19 3.22 -13.59 -10.86
CA LEU A 19 3.84 -13.64 -12.19
C LEU A 19 5.31 -14.09 -12.11
N LYS A 20 6.10 -13.53 -11.18
CA LYS A 20 7.48 -13.95 -10.93
C LYS A 20 7.56 -15.43 -10.58
N ARG A 21 6.69 -15.91 -9.67
CA ARG A 21 6.61 -17.34 -9.30
C ARG A 21 6.30 -18.23 -10.51
N LEU A 22 5.34 -17.85 -11.35
CA LEU A 22 4.98 -18.62 -12.54
C LEU A 22 6.13 -18.69 -13.56
N LEU A 23 6.88 -17.61 -13.72
CA LEU A 23 8.02 -17.56 -14.64
C LEU A 23 9.25 -18.29 -14.09
N SER A 24 9.44 -18.34 -12.76
CA SER A 24 10.54 -19.07 -12.12
C SER A 24 10.31 -20.58 -12.01
N MET A 25 9.07 -21.05 -12.15
CA MET A 25 8.76 -22.48 -12.15
C MET A 25 9.18 -23.11 -13.48
N GLU A 26 10.15 -24.03 -13.44
CA GLU A 26 10.50 -24.87 -14.58
C GLU A 26 9.89 -26.28 -14.43
N THR A 27 9.33 -26.78 -15.51
CA THR A 27 8.73 -28.10 -15.67
C THR A 27 9.24 -28.75 -16.95
N GLU A 28 9.11 -30.06 -17.10
CA GLU A 28 9.50 -30.77 -18.33
C GLU A 28 8.78 -30.25 -19.58
N ALA A 29 7.56 -29.73 -19.42
CA ALA A 29 6.79 -29.10 -20.50
C ALA A 29 7.39 -27.78 -21.00
N ASP A 30 8.33 -27.19 -20.26
CA ASP A 30 8.99 -25.95 -20.64
C ASP A 30 10.15 -26.17 -21.63
N SER A 31 10.41 -27.41 -22.06
CA SER A 31 11.42 -27.72 -23.07
C SER A 31 11.07 -27.00 -24.39
N GLY A 32 11.80 -25.93 -24.70
CA GLY A 32 11.55 -25.05 -25.85
C GLY A 32 11.16 -23.62 -25.50
N ILE A 33 10.68 -23.35 -24.28
CA ILE A 33 10.31 -21.99 -23.83
C ILE A 33 11.13 -21.45 -22.67
N LYS A 34 12.13 -22.19 -22.18
CA LYS A 34 13.01 -21.78 -21.07
C LYS A 34 13.63 -20.40 -21.26
N THR A 35 14.18 -20.14 -22.46
CA THR A 35 14.77 -18.84 -22.78
C THR A 35 13.73 -17.71 -22.68
N MET A 36 12.51 -17.93 -23.18
CA MET A 36 11.44 -16.95 -23.10
C MET A 36 11.03 -16.68 -21.64
N LYS A 37 10.83 -17.73 -20.84
CA LYS A 37 10.52 -17.59 -19.40
C LYS A 37 11.59 -16.81 -18.66
N ARG A 38 12.86 -17.14 -18.88
CA ARG A 38 14.00 -16.43 -18.28
C ARG A 38 14.03 -14.96 -18.68
N THR A 39 13.93 -14.66 -19.97
CA THR A 39 13.92 -13.26 -20.46
C THR A 39 12.74 -12.47 -19.92
N LEU A 40 11.55 -13.08 -19.81
CA LEU A 40 10.39 -12.45 -19.20
C LEU A 40 10.60 -12.21 -17.70
N LEU A 41 11.16 -13.17 -16.96
CA LEU A 41 11.45 -13.02 -15.54
C LEU A 41 12.42 -11.86 -15.31
N GLU A 42 13.53 -11.82 -16.06
CA GLU A 42 14.51 -10.71 -16.01
C GLU A 42 13.86 -9.36 -16.32
N ALA A 43 12.97 -9.29 -17.32
CA ALA A 43 12.25 -8.07 -17.66
C ALA A 43 11.27 -7.63 -16.55
N VAL A 44 10.57 -8.57 -15.92
CA VAL A 44 9.66 -8.31 -14.79
C VAL A 44 10.44 -7.84 -13.57
N ASP A 45 11.56 -8.49 -13.24
CA ASP A 45 12.43 -8.08 -12.14
C ASP A 45 12.99 -6.68 -12.36
N LYS A 46 13.44 -6.37 -13.59
CA LYS A 46 13.93 -5.03 -13.93
C LYS A 46 12.84 -3.97 -13.82
N ARG A 47 11.63 -4.25 -14.30
CA ARG A 47 10.52 -3.28 -14.34
C ARG A 47 9.91 -3.01 -12.97
N PHE A 48 9.84 -4.03 -12.11
CA PHE A 48 9.18 -3.99 -10.81
C PHE A 48 10.15 -4.18 -9.65
N SER A 49 11.41 -3.76 -9.80
CA SER A 49 12.43 -3.89 -8.77
C SER A 49 12.09 -3.08 -7.51
N THR A 50 11.43 -1.93 -7.66
CA THR A 50 11.07 -1.01 -6.58
C THR A 50 9.59 -1.07 -6.19
N VAL A 51 8.85 -2.09 -6.65
CA VAL A 51 7.39 -2.15 -6.44
C VAL A 51 7.00 -2.24 -4.96
N GLU A 52 7.83 -2.85 -4.12
CA GLU A 52 7.63 -2.94 -2.67
C GLU A 52 8.19 -1.74 -1.89
N ASP A 53 8.80 -0.77 -2.58
CA ASP A 53 9.25 0.48 -1.96
C ASP A 53 8.28 1.63 -2.23
N GLU A 54 7.36 1.47 -3.19
CA GLU A 54 6.35 2.46 -3.53
C GLU A 54 5.20 2.46 -2.50
N PRO A 55 5.01 3.54 -1.71
CA PRO A 55 4.06 3.56 -0.61
C PRO A 55 2.63 3.25 -1.05
N LEU A 56 2.21 3.73 -2.23
CA LEU A 56 0.87 3.48 -2.75
C LEU A 56 0.56 1.99 -2.90
N TYR A 57 1.49 1.21 -3.46
CA TYR A 57 1.28 -0.22 -3.67
C TYR A 57 1.41 -1.01 -2.38
N VAL A 58 2.36 -0.64 -1.52
CA VAL A 58 2.59 -1.29 -0.22
C VAL A 58 1.39 -1.12 0.69
N LEU A 59 0.93 0.12 0.88
CA LEU A 59 -0.18 0.42 1.79
C LEU A 59 -1.49 -0.15 1.27
N SER A 60 -1.80 0.00 -0.02
CA SER A 60 -3.01 -0.57 -0.60
C SER A 60 -3.06 -2.10 -0.48
N THR A 61 -1.93 -2.79 -0.71
CA THR A 61 -1.84 -4.24 -0.54
C THR A 61 -1.97 -4.66 0.91
N LEU A 62 -1.33 -3.94 1.84
CA LEU A 62 -1.31 -4.26 3.26
C LEU A 62 -2.69 -4.05 3.93
N LEU A 63 -3.41 -3.00 3.53
CA LEU A 63 -4.74 -2.67 4.03
C LEU A 63 -5.83 -3.58 3.44
N ASP A 64 -5.58 -4.21 2.30
CA ASP A 64 -6.51 -5.18 1.74
C ASP A 64 -6.49 -6.48 2.56
N PRO A 65 -7.63 -6.87 3.18
CA PRO A 65 -7.68 -8.03 4.07
C PRO A 65 -7.40 -9.36 3.34
N ARG A 66 -7.54 -9.39 2.01
CA ARG A 66 -7.25 -10.58 1.18
C ARG A 66 -5.75 -10.89 1.12
N TYR A 67 -4.90 -9.86 1.22
CA TYR A 67 -3.47 -9.97 0.95
C TYR A 67 -2.62 -9.79 2.21
N LYS A 68 -2.82 -8.69 2.95
CA LYS A 68 -2.00 -8.33 4.12
C LYS A 68 -0.50 -8.42 3.78
N ASP A 69 0.28 -9.18 4.54
CA ASP A 69 1.72 -9.37 4.34
C ASP A 69 2.09 -10.61 3.50
N ARG A 70 1.12 -11.36 2.97
CA ARG A 70 1.36 -12.69 2.34
C ARG A 70 2.13 -12.65 1.02
N PHE A 71 2.08 -11.53 0.30
CA PHE A 71 2.59 -11.42 -1.08
C PHE A 71 3.89 -10.63 -1.18
N PHE A 72 4.40 -10.11 -0.06
CA PHE A 72 5.70 -9.46 -0.01
C PHE A 72 6.82 -10.49 -0.14
N THR A 73 7.89 -10.11 -0.82
CA THR A 73 9.07 -10.96 -1.04
C THR A 73 9.88 -11.20 0.22
N SER A 74 9.86 -10.25 1.17
CA SER A 74 10.57 -10.37 2.44
C SER A 74 9.74 -9.86 3.62
N ALA A 75 10.01 -10.41 4.81
CA ALA A 75 9.43 -9.93 6.06
C ALA A 75 9.82 -8.47 6.34
N ASP A 76 11.03 -8.07 5.92
CA ASP A 76 11.52 -6.71 6.07
C ASP A 76 10.72 -5.72 5.22
N SER A 77 10.38 -6.07 3.98
CA SER A 77 9.52 -5.22 3.13
C SER A 77 8.14 -5.01 3.76
N ALA A 78 7.52 -6.07 4.26
CA ALA A 78 6.23 -5.98 4.94
C ALA A 78 6.33 -5.15 6.23
N LYS A 79 7.44 -5.26 6.97
CA LYS A 79 7.71 -4.45 8.16
C LYS A 79 7.85 -2.97 7.82
N ARG A 80 8.64 -2.62 6.79
CA ARG A 80 8.76 -1.22 6.32
C ARG A 80 7.40 -0.62 5.98
N GLY A 81 6.53 -1.39 5.32
CA GLY A 81 5.15 -0.97 5.03
C GLY A 81 4.30 -0.73 6.28
N LYS A 82 4.41 -1.60 7.29
CA LYS A 82 3.72 -1.43 8.59
C LYS A 82 4.24 -0.21 9.35
N ASP A 83 5.55 0.00 9.36
CA ASP A 83 6.20 1.14 10.02
C ASP A 83 5.78 2.47 9.34
N ALA A 84 5.74 2.49 8.00
CA ALA A 84 5.25 3.64 7.24
C ALA A 84 3.78 3.93 7.55
N LEU A 85 2.93 2.90 7.59
CA LEU A 85 1.52 3.05 7.95
C LEU A 85 1.35 3.60 9.38
N ALA A 86 2.13 3.10 10.34
CA ALA A 86 2.08 3.57 11.72
C ALA A 86 2.45 5.05 11.82
N LYS A 87 3.48 5.48 11.09
CA LYS A 87 3.91 6.88 11.03
C LYS A 87 2.81 7.80 10.47
N GLU A 88 2.21 7.43 9.34
CA GLU A 88 1.09 8.21 8.75
C GLU A 88 -0.09 8.30 9.74
N LEU A 89 -0.41 7.22 10.44
CA LEU A 89 -1.47 7.21 11.45
C LEU A 89 -1.16 8.14 12.64
N GLU A 90 0.09 8.20 13.08
CA GLU A 90 0.53 9.13 14.12
C GLU A 90 0.48 10.60 13.68
N GLU A 91 0.70 10.88 12.40
CA GLU A 91 0.58 12.22 11.83
C GLU A 91 -0.90 12.64 11.73
N ASP A 92 -1.78 11.75 11.25
CA ASP A 92 -3.23 11.98 11.19
C ASP A 92 -3.88 12.17 12.57
N VAL A 93 -3.42 11.44 13.59
CA VAL A 93 -3.91 11.64 14.97
C VAL A 93 -3.51 13.03 15.51
N ARG A 94 -2.32 13.52 15.15
CA ARG A 94 -1.86 14.86 15.57
C ARG A 94 -2.63 15.98 14.89
N THR A 95 -2.95 15.85 13.60
CA THR A 95 -3.72 16.87 12.86
C THR A 95 -5.18 16.90 13.31
N THR A 96 -5.81 15.73 13.50
CA THR A 96 -7.20 15.65 13.98
C THR A 96 -7.40 16.17 15.41
N THR A 97 -6.43 15.98 16.30
CA THR A 97 -6.48 16.53 17.67
C THR A 97 -6.24 18.05 17.72
N ALA A 98 -5.40 18.59 16.84
CA ALA A 98 -5.18 20.03 16.71
C ALA A 98 -6.43 20.76 16.17
N ASP A 99 -7.09 20.20 15.15
CA ASP A 99 -8.34 20.77 14.61
C ASP A 99 -9.50 20.69 15.61
N GLY A 100 -9.60 19.58 16.35
CA GLY A 100 -10.59 19.43 17.42
C GLY A 100 -10.42 20.46 18.54
N ALA A 101 -9.17 20.77 18.93
CA ALA A 101 -8.86 21.78 19.94
C ALA A 101 -9.16 23.21 19.45
N SER A 102 -8.82 23.53 18.19
CA SER A 102 -9.12 24.84 17.58
C SER A 102 -10.63 25.10 17.53
N THR A 103 -11.40 24.10 17.11
CA THR A 103 -12.87 24.18 17.03
C THR A 103 -13.54 24.31 18.40
N ALA A 104 -12.97 23.68 19.44
CA ALA A 104 -13.47 23.78 20.81
C ALA A 104 -13.21 25.17 21.43
N LEU A 105 -12.04 25.76 21.15
CA LEU A 105 -11.65 27.09 21.60
C LEU A 105 -12.52 28.19 20.97
N GLU A 106 -12.83 28.09 19.68
CA GLU A 106 -13.75 29.03 19.00
C GLU A 106 -15.15 29.02 19.61
N LYS A 107 -15.70 27.84 19.93
CA LYS A 107 -17.01 27.70 20.57
C LYS A 107 -17.05 28.33 21.97
N GLN A 108 -15.98 28.20 22.75
CA GLN A 108 -15.89 28.84 24.08
C GLN A 108 -15.84 30.36 23.98
N GLN A 109 -15.08 30.92 23.04
CA GLN A 109 -14.98 32.38 22.86
C GLN A 109 -16.31 32.99 22.38
N GLN A 110 -17.05 32.31 21.52
CA GLN A 110 -18.38 32.75 21.09
C GLN A 110 -19.39 32.76 22.25
N GLN A 111 -19.36 31.76 23.13
CA GLN A 111 -20.25 31.71 24.30
C GLN A 111 -19.95 32.80 25.34
N GLN A 112 -18.67 33.15 25.53
CA GLN A 112 -18.26 34.22 26.43
C GLN A 112 -18.65 35.60 25.89
N ARG A 113 -18.46 35.86 24.58
CA ARG A 113 -18.88 37.12 23.95
C ARG A 113 -20.39 37.34 23.93
N LEU A 114 -21.18 36.27 23.95
CA LEU A 114 -22.64 36.36 24.08
C LEU A 114 -23.09 36.70 25.50
N HIS A 115 -22.36 36.24 26.52
CA HIS A 115 -22.65 36.54 27.93
C HIS A 115 -22.29 37.97 28.35
N GLU A 116 -21.30 38.61 27.73
CA GLU A 116 -20.91 40.01 28.05
C GLU A 116 -21.82 41.08 27.40
N ARG A 117 -22.80 40.67 26.58
CA ARG A 117 -23.69 41.57 25.83
C ARG A 117 -25.07 41.78 26.46
N ILE A 118 -25.30 41.25 27.67
CA ILE A 118 -26.52 41.42 28.48
C ILE A 118 -26.17 42.23 29.71
#